data_AF-A0A9N8DPA8-F1
#
_entry.id   AF-A0A9N8DPA8-F1
#
_cell.length_a   1.000
_cell.length_b   1.000
_cell.length_c   1.000
_cell.angle_alpha   90.00
_cell.angle_beta   90.00
_cell.angle_gamma   90.00
#
_symmetry.space_group_name_H-M   'P 1'
#
loop_
_entity.id
_entity.type
_entity.pdbx_description
1 polymer ?
#
loop_
_entity_poly.entity_id
_entity_poly.type
_entity_poly.pdbx_seq_one_letter_code
_entity_poly.pdbx_strand_id
1 'polypeptide(L)'
;MSLIFGPHPKVVPNPDAVLIKEVRAFTFGNDDQEKESGGGADCHKQAKGHWIVDSDIANPMSVYEQYRSSRSSWGIDAMGSIVVEVELTNGMVGVGISIGGDAACFMVEKHLSRFVEGQDPSNVELMWDQMWKSTINYGRKGIAVQAISAVDIAIWDALGHLRGMPVYQLLGGKTKERMPVYATTARPDLAKEMGFHGAKFPLPYGPANGQEGMVKNVELVKKWRDAVGPEFPIMIDCWMSLTVPYALELARRCQPYNVKWIEETLPPDDYEGYAEIKRRDCSTLWTTGEHEYTRWGFRTLLEKKCCDVLQPDITWCGGITEARRIIALASAYNVPIIPHGSSVYSYHLQICYPSCPIAEFLVMSPKADKIVSFFGNLFKDEPLPKDGYVEIPDKPGFGVTLNREELNMVRPYPRAKL
;
A
#
# COMPACT_ATOMS: atom_id res chain seq x y z
N MET A 1 4.23 29.01 30.18
CA MET A 1 5.58 29.05 29.60
C MET A 1 5.39 28.96 28.09
N SER A 2 5.54 30.06 27.34
CA SER A 2 5.44 30.01 25.89
C SER A 2 6.70 29.29 25.37
N LEU A 3 6.53 28.11 24.78
CA LEU A 3 7.62 27.37 24.14
C LEU A 3 7.98 27.96 22.75
N ILE A 4 7.33 29.05 22.34
CA ILE A 4 7.61 29.74 21.07
C ILE A 4 8.62 30.84 21.35
N PHE A 5 9.90 30.55 21.13
CA PHE A 5 10.99 31.51 21.26
C PHE A 5 11.18 32.27 19.93
N GLY A 6 10.59 33.46 19.85
CA GLY A 6 10.85 34.43 18.77
C GLY A 6 10.42 33.99 17.35
N PRO A 7 10.60 34.86 16.35
CA PRO A 7 10.45 34.46 14.95
C PRO A 7 11.52 33.41 14.63
N HIS A 8 11.14 32.34 13.92
CA HIS A 8 12.12 31.39 13.38
C HIS A 8 13.17 32.19 12.57
N PRO A 9 14.47 31.96 12.78
CA PRO A 9 15.49 32.59 11.96
C PRO A 9 15.15 32.32 10.49
N LYS A 10 15.13 33.37 9.66
CA LYS A 10 14.96 33.21 8.23
C LYS A 10 16.13 32.36 7.75
N VAL A 11 15.87 31.09 7.43
CA VAL A 11 16.82 30.26 6.70
C VAL A 11 17.02 30.96 5.36
N VAL A 12 18.19 31.55 5.15
CA VAL A 12 18.55 32.15 3.87
C VAL A 12 18.76 30.97 2.91
N PRO A 13 17.94 30.80 1.86
CA PRO A 13 18.12 29.71 0.91
C PRO A 13 19.51 29.83 0.30
N ASN A 14 20.21 28.69 0.13
CA ASN A 14 21.40 28.66 -0.69
C ASN A 14 21.02 29.18 -2.10
N PRO A 15 21.63 30.25 -2.61
CA PRO A 15 21.30 30.80 -3.93
C PRO A 15 21.51 29.79 -5.06
N ASP A 16 22.37 28.79 -4.85
CA ASP A 16 22.64 27.69 -5.79
C ASP A 16 21.81 26.43 -5.49
N ALA A 17 20.81 26.51 -4.61
CA ALA A 17 19.97 25.37 -4.27
C ALA A 17 19.16 24.90 -5.49
N VAL A 18 19.18 23.60 -5.74
CA VAL A 18 18.21 22.96 -6.62
C VAL A 18 16.90 22.86 -5.85
N LEU A 19 15.89 23.62 -6.28
CA LEU A 19 14.57 23.69 -5.65
C LEU A 19 13.56 22.88 -6.45
N ILE A 20 12.43 22.56 -5.84
CA ILE A 20 11.27 22.05 -6.56
C ILE A 20 10.67 23.19 -7.39
N LYS A 21 10.64 23.00 -8.70
CA LYS A 21 10.15 23.97 -9.69
C LYS A 21 8.67 23.81 -9.96
N GLU A 22 8.20 22.58 -10.17
CA GLU A 22 6.81 22.31 -10.51
C GLU A 22 6.37 20.95 -9.98
N VAL A 23 5.12 20.86 -9.51
CA VAL A 23 4.45 19.60 -9.19
C VAL A 23 3.32 19.36 -10.20
N ARG A 24 3.25 18.21 -10.86
CA ARG A 24 2.22 17.91 -11.86
C ARG A 24 1.52 16.61 -11.51
N ALA A 25 0.20 16.58 -11.56
CA ALA A 25 -0.59 15.37 -11.31
C ALA A 25 -1.34 14.91 -12.55
N PHE A 26 -1.28 13.61 -12.81
CA PHE A 26 -1.85 12.98 -13.96
C PHE A 26 -2.72 11.79 -13.57
N THR A 27 -3.72 11.52 -14.40
CA THR A 27 -4.47 10.26 -14.43
C THR A 27 -4.20 9.53 -15.74
N PHE A 28 -4.67 8.30 -15.84
CA PHE A 28 -4.77 7.62 -17.13
C PHE A 28 -5.81 8.31 -18.03
N GLY A 29 -5.66 8.17 -19.35
CA GLY A 29 -6.50 8.87 -20.32
C GLY A 29 -7.97 8.46 -20.29
N ASN A 30 -8.25 7.17 -20.09
CA ASN A 30 -9.59 6.64 -19.81
C ASN A 30 -9.51 5.31 -19.04
N ASP A 31 -10.67 4.85 -18.54
CA ASP A 31 -10.80 3.65 -17.73
C ASP A 31 -10.35 2.36 -18.45
N ASP A 32 -10.66 2.21 -19.73
CA ASP A 32 -10.32 1.01 -20.50
C ASP A 32 -8.81 0.91 -20.69
N GLN A 33 -8.15 2.03 -21.00
CA GLN A 33 -6.70 2.11 -21.11
C GLN A 33 -6.02 1.74 -19.79
N GLU A 34 -6.53 2.22 -18.65
CA GLU A 34 -5.97 1.86 -17.35
C GLU A 34 -6.12 0.36 -17.07
N LYS A 35 -7.26 -0.25 -17.43
CA LYS A 35 -7.45 -1.71 -17.31
C LYS A 35 -6.51 -2.49 -18.22
N GLU A 36 -6.34 -2.05 -19.47
CA GLU A 36 -5.40 -2.63 -20.43
C GLU A 36 -3.94 -2.50 -19.99
N SER A 37 -3.64 -1.44 -19.24
CA SER A 37 -2.34 -1.17 -18.61
C SER A 37 -2.00 -2.19 -17.50
N GLY A 38 -2.99 -2.94 -17.01
CA GLY A 38 -2.86 -3.79 -15.82
C GLY A 38 -3.15 -3.05 -14.51
N GLY A 39 -3.91 -1.94 -14.56
CA GLY A 39 -4.45 -1.21 -13.41
C GLY A 39 -3.56 -0.12 -12.80
N GLY A 40 -2.29 -0.02 -13.20
CA GLY A 40 -1.39 1.00 -12.67
C GLY A 40 -1.24 0.92 -11.15
N ALA A 41 -1.43 2.04 -10.46
CA ALA A 41 -1.38 2.12 -8.99
C ALA A 41 -2.64 1.57 -8.30
N ASP A 42 -3.78 1.51 -9.01
CA ASP A 42 -5.01 0.92 -8.52
C ASP A 42 -5.07 -0.57 -8.86
N CYS A 43 -4.64 -1.40 -7.90
CA CYS A 43 -4.62 -2.85 -8.07
C CYS A 43 -6.01 -3.44 -8.39
N HIS A 44 -7.10 -2.72 -8.12
CA HIS A 44 -8.45 -3.18 -8.41
C HIS A 44 -8.96 -2.75 -9.79
N LYS A 45 -8.28 -1.83 -10.48
CA LYS A 45 -8.62 -1.38 -11.84
C LYS A 45 -8.22 -2.42 -12.89
N GLN A 46 -8.86 -3.58 -12.83
CA GLN A 46 -8.57 -4.73 -13.67
C GLN A 46 -9.69 -5.01 -14.68
N ALA A 47 -9.32 -5.74 -15.73
CA ALA A 47 -10.28 -6.25 -16.70
C ALA A 47 -11.18 -7.33 -16.09
N LYS A 48 -12.37 -7.50 -16.69
CA LYS A 48 -13.34 -8.53 -16.32
C LYS A 48 -12.70 -9.93 -16.39
N GLY A 49 -12.98 -10.76 -15.38
CA GLY A 49 -12.45 -12.12 -15.24
C GLY A 49 -11.12 -12.20 -14.49
N HIS A 50 -10.55 -11.07 -14.07
CA HIS A 50 -9.40 -11.05 -13.17
C HIS A 50 -9.82 -11.50 -11.77
N TRP A 51 -9.08 -12.42 -11.16
CA TRP A 51 -9.44 -13.03 -9.85
C TRP A 51 -9.70 -11.97 -8.76
N ILE A 52 -8.90 -10.90 -8.75
CA ILE A 52 -9.01 -9.81 -7.78
C ILE A 52 -10.37 -9.10 -7.81
N VAL A 53 -11.08 -9.04 -8.94
CA VAL A 53 -12.39 -8.35 -9.02
C VAL A 53 -13.56 -9.29 -9.24
N ASP A 54 -13.36 -10.40 -9.98
CA ASP A 54 -14.42 -11.30 -10.44
C ASP A 54 -14.24 -12.73 -9.92
N SER A 55 -13.96 -12.86 -8.62
CA SER A 55 -14.09 -14.12 -7.88
C SER A 55 -14.85 -13.88 -6.57
N ASP A 56 -15.32 -14.97 -5.94
CA ASP A 56 -15.93 -14.89 -4.62
C ASP A 56 -14.87 -14.39 -3.62
N ILE A 57 -14.98 -13.11 -3.23
CA ILE A 57 -14.15 -12.45 -2.22
C ILE A 57 -15.10 -11.74 -1.26
N ALA A 58 -15.05 -12.14 0.01
CA ALA A 58 -15.81 -11.50 1.07
C ALA A 58 -15.37 -10.04 1.22
N ASN A 59 -16.34 -9.14 1.27
CA ASN A 59 -16.14 -7.71 1.36
C ASN A 59 -17.32 -7.08 2.15
N PRO A 60 -17.23 -5.82 2.60
CA PRO A 60 -18.32 -5.14 3.32
C PRO A 60 -19.64 -5.09 2.54
N MET A 61 -19.57 -5.10 1.20
CA MET A 61 -20.75 -5.07 0.32
C MET A 61 -21.33 -6.46 0.04
N SER A 62 -20.68 -7.56 0.44
CA SER A 62 -21.16 -8.94 0.22
C SER A 62 -22.50 -9.24 0.89
N VAL A 63 -22.93 -8.43 1.86
CA VAL A 63 -24.27 -8.52 2.47
C VAL A 63 -25.39 -8.23 1.46
N TYR A 64 -25.10 -7.46 0.41
CA TYR A 64 -26.03 -7.12 -0.66
C TYR A 64 -25.82 -8.04 -1.85
N GLU A 65 -26.85 -8.81 -2.22
CA GLU A 65 -26.75 -9.85 -3.25
C GLU A 65 -26.23 -9.31 -4.60
N GLN A 66 -26.70 -8.13 -5.01
CA GLN A 66 -26.30 -7.50 -6.28
C GLN A 66 -24.82 -7.08 -6.35
N TYR A 67 -24.13 -7.02 -5.20
CA TYR A 67 -22.74 -6.56 -5.12
C TYR A 67 -21.75 -7.67 -4.73
N ARG A 68 -22.25 -8.90 -4.50
CA ARG A 68 -21.47 -9.98 -3.90
C ARG A 68 -20.47 -10.63 -4.86
N SER A 69 -20.83 -10.78 -6.12
CA SER A 69 -20.09 -11.61 -7.10
C SER A 69 -18.94 -10.89 -7.80
N SER A 70 -18.88 -9.56 -7.71
CA SER A 70 -17.82 -8.77 -8.32
C SER A 70 -17.55 -7.52 -7.51
N ARG A 71 -16.27 -7.23 -7.21
CA ARG A 71 -15.90 -6.01 -6.47
C ARG A 71 -16.08 -4.74 -7.32
N SER A 72 -15.98 -4.86 -8.64
CA SER A 72 -16.26 -3.74 -9.56
C SER A 72 -17.74 -3.35 -9.57
N SER A 73 -18.65 -4.24 -9.18
CA SER A 73 -20.09 -3.94 -9.18
C SER A 73 -20.50 -2.81 -8.23
N TRP A 74 -19.73 -2.59 -7.16
CA TRP A 74 -19.92 -1.50 -6.20
C TRP A 74 -18.87 -0.38 -6.33
N GLY A 75 -17.99 -0.47 -7.33
CA GLY A 75 -17.06 0.60 -7.68
C GLY A 75 -15.73 0.60 -6.91
N ILE A 76 -15.19 -0.58 -6.56
CA ILE A 76 -13.83 -0.67 -5.98
C ILE A 76 -12.78 0.04 -6.85
N ASP A 77 -12.98 0.02 -8.17
CA ASP A 77 -12.09 0.54 -9.21
C ASP A 77 -12.53 1.92 -9.73
N ALA A 78 -13.45 2.59 -9.02
CA ALA A 78 -14.00 3.88 -9.45
C ALA A 78 -12.98 5.02 -9.36
N MET A 79 -11.98 4.90 -8.48
CA MET A 79 -11.01 5.97 -8.24
C MET A 79 -9.92 6.01 -9.31
N GLY A 80 -9.32 4.85 -9.63
CA GLY A 80 -8.18 4.78 -10.54
C GLY A 80 -6.90 5.40 -9.97
N SER A 81 -5.85 5.37 -10.77
CA SER A 81 -4.50 5.76 -10.40
C SER A 81 -4.26 7.26 -10.53
N ILE A 82 -3.43 7.79 -9.64
CA ILE A 82 -2.77 9.09 -9.78
C ILE A 82 -1.26 8.88 -9.97
N VAL A 83 -0.68 9.65 -10.89
CA VAL A 83 0.77 9.79 -11.07
C VAL A 83 1.15 11.24 -10.81
N VAL A 84 2.12 11.48 -9.93
CA VAL A 84 2.66 12.80 -9.61
C VAL A 84 4.10 12.88 -10.10
N GLU A 85 4.41 13.91 -10.89
CA GLU A 85 5.77 14.31 -11.24
C GLU A 85 6.20 15.52 -10.40
N VAL A 86 7.37 15.47 -9.79
CA VAL A 86 8.04 16.60 -9.11
C VAL A 86 9.27 16.98 -9.91
N GLU A 87 9.22 18.11 -10.61
CA GLU A 87 10.35 18.64 -11.39
C GLU A 87 11.18 19.59 -10.54
N LEU A 88 12.50 19.40 -10.56
CA LEU A 88 13.49 20.26 -9.93
C LEU A 88 13.99 21.36 -10.88
N THR A 89 14.57 22.44 -10.35
CA THR A 89 15.08 23.56 -11.15
C THR A 89 16.20 23.18 -12.12
N ASN A 90 16.90 22.07 -11.88
CA ASN A 90 17.92 21.51 -12.77
C ASN A 90 17.36 20.52 -13.82
N GLY A 91 16.03 20.34 -13.89
CA GLY A 91 15.35 19.50 -14.87
C GLY A 91 15.21 18.03 -14.48
N MET A 92 15.73 17.60 -13.33
CA MET A 92 15.45 16.26 -12.80
C MET A 92 13.97 16.14 -12.40
N VAL A 93 13.39 14.96 -12.59
CA VAL A 93 11.99 14.68 -12.26
C VAL A 93 11.92 13.44 -11.39
N GLY A 94 11.22 13.52 -10.27
CA GLY A 94 10.80 12.35 -9.49
C GLY A 94 9.36 11.99 -9.76
N VAL A 95 9.03 10.71 -9.63
CA VAL A 95 7.70 10.15 -9.86
C VAL A 95 7.18 9.48 -8.60
N GLY A 96 5.91 9.73 -8.29
CA GLY A 96 5.20 9.07 -7.21
C GLY A 96 3.77 8.77 -7.60
N ILE A 97 3.18 7.74 -7.01
CA ILE A 97 1.88 7.22 -7.42
C ILE A 97 1.03 6.85 -6.20
N SER A 98 -0.28 6.76 -6.43
CA SER A 98 -1.27 6.25 -5.47
C SER A 98 -2.57 5.91 -6.21
N ILE A 99 -3.54 5.37 -5.48
CA ILE A 99 -4.96 5.40 -5.86
C ILE A 99 -5.52 6.80 -5.57
N GLY A 100 -6.45 7.27 -6.40
CA GLY A 100 -7.23 8.49 -6.15
C GLY A 100 -7.66 9.27 -7.40
N GLY A 101 -7.12 8.91 -8.57
CA GLY A 101 -7.46 9.46 -9.88
C GLY A 101 -7.65 10.97 -9.92
N ASP A 102 -8.73 11.39 -10.58
CA ASP A 102 -9.02 12.81 -10.85
C ASP A 102 -9.17 13.63 -9.55
N ALA A 103 -9.85 13.08 -8.55
CA ALA A 103 -10.05 13.76 -7.27
C ALA A 103 -8.73 14.00 -6.52
N ALA A 104 -7.80 13.03 -6.55
CA ALA A 104 -6.47 13.24 -6.00
C ALA A 104 -5.67 14.25 -6.84
N CYS A 105 -5.79 14.23 -8.18
CA CYS A 105 -5.16 15.23 -9.05
C CYS A 105 -5.63 16.65 -8.71
N PHE A 106 -6.93 16.85 -8.44
CA PHE A 106 -7.45 18.14 -7.99
C PHE A 106 -6.77 18.59 -6.68
N MET A 107 -6.65 17.68 -5.71
CA MET A 107 -6.02 18.01 -4.42
C MET A 107 -4.55 18.38 -4.59
N VAL A 108 -3.79 17.62 -5.38
CA VAL A 108 -2.38 17.93 -5.68
C VAL A 108 -2.28 19.27 -6.41
N GLU A 109 -3.10 19.47 -7.45
CA GLU A 109 -2.97 20.60 -8.35
C GLU A 109 -3.52 21.91 -7.77
N LYS A 110 -4.59 21.86 -6.96
CA LYS A 110 -5.26 23.06 -6.43
C LYS A 110 -4.94 23.35 -4.99
N HIS A 111 -4.41 22.38 -4.24
CA HIS A 111 -4.06 22.59 -2.84
C HIS A 111 -2.59 22.28 -2.55
N LEU A 112 -2.14 21.02 -2.65
CA LEU A 112 -0.89 20.56 -2.02
C LEU A 112 0.37 21.21 -2.61
N SER A 113 0.39 21.48 -3.91
CA SER A 113 1.59 22.02 -4.58
C SER A 113 2.14 23.32 -3.97
N ARG A 114 1.28 24.16 -3.39
CA ARG A 114 1.67 25.46 -2.81
C ARG A 114 2.64 25.33 -1.63
N PHE A 115 2.70 24.15 -1.02
CA PHE A 115 3.60 23.85 0.10
C PHE A 115 4.91 23.19 -0.37
N VAL A 116 4.99 22.82 -1.64
CA VAL A 116 6.06 22.01 -2.22
C VAL A 116 6.87 22.81 -3.24
N GLU A 117 6.21 23.54 -4.14
CA GLU A 117 6.89 24.38 -5.13
C GLU A 117 7.70 25.49 -4.44
N GLY A 118 8.94 25.69 -4.87
CA GLY A 118 9.91 26.61 -4.28
C GLY A 118 10.65 26.07 -3.05
N GLN A 119 10.35 24.85 -2.57
CA GLN A 119 11.08 24.24 -1.46
C GLN A 119 12.35 23.51 -1.92
N ASP A 120 13.30 23.37 -1.00
CA ASP A 120 14.38 22.39 -1.13
C ASP A 120 13.78 20.97 -1.02
N PRO A 121 14.04 20.05 -1.96
CA PRO A 121 13.47 18.70 -1.93
C PRO A 121 13.91 17.87 -0.72
N SER A 122 14.95 18.27 0.01
CA SER A 122 15.35 17.66 1.28
C SER A 122 14.45 18.02 2.46
N ASN A 123 13.58 19.03 2.35
CA ASN A 123 12.63 19.46 3.38
C ASN A 123 11.40 18.54 3.48
N VAL A 124 11.58 17.23 3.31
CA VAL A 124 10.49 16.22 3.28
C VAL A 124 9.59 16.30 4.52
N GLU A 125 10.18 16.51 5.70
CA GLU A 125 9.44 16.64 6.96
C GLU A 125 8.53 17.88 6.99
N LEU A 126 9.02 19.02 6.50
CA LEU A 126 8.28 20.28 6.47
C LEU A 126 7.14 20.21 5.47
N MET A 127 7.44 19.78 4.24
CA MET A 127 6.45 19.68 3.16
C MET A 127 5.33 18.71 3.55
N TRP A 128 5.69 17.55 4.11
CA TRP A 128 4.72 16.59 4.61
C TRP A 128 3.84 17.18 5.72
N ASP A 129 4.44 17.83 6.73
CA ASP A 129 3.69 18.41 7.85
C ASP A 129 2.73 19.52 7.41
N GLN A 130 3.15 20.38 6.48
CA GLN A 130 2.31 21.42 5.91
C GLN A 130 1.14 20.83 5.10
N MET A 131 1.42 19.88 4.20
CA MET A 131 0.39 19.19 3.42
C MET A 131 -0.62 18.47 4.32
N TRP A 132 -0.15 17.77 5.36
CA TRP A 132 -1.05 17.09 6.29
C TRP A 132 -1.86 18.08 7.13
N LYS A 133 -1.22 19.08 7.74
CA LYS A 133 -1.91 20.07 8.59
C LYS A 133 -2.94 20.90 7.81
N SER A 134 -2.63 21.27 6.57
CA SER A 134 -3.54 22.07 5.75
C SER A 134 -4.79 21.29 5.32
N THR A 135 -4.76 19.97 5.39
CA THR A 135 -5.85 19.09 4.96
C THR A 135 -6.60 18.42 6.11
N ILE A 136 -6.26 18.70 7.38
CA ILE A 136 -6.91 18.07 8.55
C ILE A 136 -8.43 18.21 8.53
N ASN A 137 -8.99 19.33 8.06
CA ASN A 137 -10.42 19.61 8.10
C ASN A 137 -11.26 18.80 7.10
N TYR A 138 -10.65 18.19 6.08
CA TYR A 138 -11.35 17.36 5.08
C TYR A 138 -10.62 16.05 4.75
N GLY A 139 -9.47 15.79 5.38
CA GLY A 139 -8.60 14.65 5.15
C GLY A 139 -8.39 13.82 6.42
N ARG A 140 -7.12 13.70 6.86
CA ARG A 140 -6.62 12.81 7.92
C ARG A 140 -6.58 11.31 7.58
N LYS A 141 -7.47 10.83 6.71
CA LYS A 141 -7.54 9.45 6.21
C LYS A 141 -7.96 9.45 4.73
N GLY A 142 -7.86 8.31 4.05
CA GLY A 142 -8.39 8.11 2.71
C GLY A 142 -7.71 8.96 1.62
N ILE A 143 -8.50 9.38 0.63
CA ILE A 143 -8.01 9.99 -0.62
C ILE A 143 -7.09 11.21 -0.43
N ALA A 144 -7.31 12.02 0.60
CA ALA A 144 -6.46 13.17 0.89
C ALA A 144 -5.04 12.73 1.31
N VAL A 145 -4.93 11.66 2.11
CA VAL A 145 -3.63 11.13 2.54
C VAL A 145 -2.97 10.31 1.41
N GLN A 146 -3.75 9.64 0.58
CA GLN A 146 -3.28 9.03 -0.67
C GLN A 146 -2.67 10.07 -1.62
N ALA A 147 -3.31 11.23 -1.81
CA ALA A 147 -2.74 12.33 -2.58
C ALA A 147 -1.42 12.86 -1.97
N ILE A 148 -1.34 12.98 -0.64
CA ILE A 148 -0.09 13.33 0.06
C ILE A 148 0.98 12.26 -0.17
N SER A 149 0.61 10.99 -0.14
CA SER A 149 1.53 9.86 -0.35
C SER A 149 2.15 9.92 -1.75
N ALA A 150 1.36 10.16 -2.79
CA ALA A 150 1.86 10.29 -4.15
C ALA A 150 2.86 11.45 -4.29
N VAL A 151 2.58 12.60 -3.67
CA VAL A 151 3.49 13.76 -3.66
C VAL A 151 4.77 13.46 -2.86
N ASP A 152 4.65 12.87 -1.68
CA ASP A 152 5.79 12.53 -0.82
C ASP A 152 6.73 11.54 -1.52
N ILE A 153 6.17 10.50 -2.15
CA ILE A 153 6.93 9.53 -2.94
C ILE A 153 7.66 10.23 -4.10
N ALA A 154 6.98 11.11 -4.84
CA ALA A 154 7.61 11.85 -5.95
C ALA A 154 8.77 12.75 -5.48
N ILE A 155 8.65 13.36 -4.30
CA ILE A 155 9.72 14.14 -3.68
C ILE A 155 10.91 13.24 -3.32
N TRP A 156 10.67 12.08 -2.71
CA TRP A 156 11.74 11.12 -2.38
C TRP A 156 12.46 10.59 -3.61
N ASP A 157 11.71 10.32 -4.68
CA ASP A 157 12.28 9.90 -5.96
C ASP A 157 13.16 11.00 -6.58
N ALA A 158 12.66 12.24 -6.62
CA ALA A 158 13.40 13.41 -7.09
C ALA A 158 14.68 13.65 -6.26
N LEU A 159 14.59 13.47 -4.95
CA LEU A 159 15.74 13.57 -4.04
C LEU A 159 16.77 12.46 -4.31
N GLY A 160 16.32 11.23 -4.57
CA GLY A 160 17.19 10.13 -4.99
C GLY A 160 17.94 10.45 -6.29
N HIS A 161 17.24 10.98 -7.30
CA HIS A 161 17.86 11.44 -8.55
C HIS A 161 18.86 12.58 -8.31
N LEU A 162 18.49 13.59 -7.51
CA LEU A 162 19.36 14.72 -7.18
C LEU A 162 20.66 14.28 -6.49
N ARG A 163 20.58 13.23 -5.66
CA ARG A 163 21.74 12.69 -4.92
C ARG A 163 22.47 11.58 -5.68
N GLY A 164 21.95 11.12 -6.82
CA GLY A 164 22.49 9.97 -7.54
C GLY A 164 22.46 8.67 -6.72
N MET A 165 21.49 8.53 -5.81
CA MET A 165 21.41 7.43 -4.85
C MET A 165 20.02 6.78 -4.87
N PRO A 166 19.93 5.46 -4.69
CA PRO A 166 18.65 4.81 -4.43
C PRO A 166 18.05 5.29 -3.10
N VAL A 167 16.72 5.38 -3.02
CA VAL A 167 16.02 5.87 -1.82
C VAL A 167 16.38 5.06 -0.56
N TYR A 168 16.62 3.76 -0.67
CA TYR A 168 17.00 2.94 0.49
C TYR A 168 18.33 3.39 1.13
N GLN A 169 19.28 3.94 0.35
CA GLN A 169 20.52 4.50 0.90
C GLN A 169 20.26 5.80 1.65
N LEU A 170 19.36 6.64 1.15
CA LEU A 170 18.94 7.87 1.83
C LEU A 170 18.19 7.60 3.14
N LEU A 171 17.58 6.41 3.27
CA LEU A 171 16.85 5.96 4.45
C LEU A 171 17.72 5.22 5.49
N GLY A 172 19.02 5.04 5.23
CA GLY A 172 19.95 4.42 6.18
C GLY A 172 20.62 3.13 5.68
N GLY A 173 20.36 2.71 4.44
CA GLY A 173 21.00 1.56 3.82
C GLY A 173 20.25 0.24 4.05
N LYS A 174 20.82 -0.86 3.57
CA LYS A 174 20.20 -2.20 3.65
C LYS A 174 20.52 -2.88 4.97
N THR A 175 19.51 -3.53 5.56
CA THR A 175 19.65 -4.43 6.72
C THR A 175 19.54 -5.91 6.33
N LYS A 176 19.28 -6.17 5.04
CA LYS A 176 19.18 -7.49 4.40
C LYS A 176 19.72 -7.36 2.97
N GLU A 177 20.32 -8.41 2.43
CA GLU A 177 20.85 -8.38 1.05
C GLU A 177 19.75 -8.31 -0.02
N ARG A 178 18.68 -9.10 0.20
CA ARG A 178 17.52 -9.24 -0.69
C ARG A 178 16.25 -9.35 0.14
N MET A 179 15.12 -8.93 -0.42
CA MET A 179 13.84 -8.93 0.27
C MET A 179 13.11 -10.26 0.06
N PRO A 180 12.90 -11.10 1.08
CA PRO A 180 12.03 -12.27 0.94
C PRO A 180 10.59 -11.81 0.72
N VAL A 181 9.84 -12.57 -0.09
CA VAL A 181 8.44 -12.25 -0.41
C VAL A 181 7.49 -13.43 -0.20
N TYR A 182 6.26 -13.13 0.23
CA TYR A 182 5.12 -14.04 0.13
C TYR A 182 4.15 -13.53 -0.94
N ALA A 183 3.33 -14.43 -1.50
CA ALA A 183 2.35 -14.06 -2.53
C ALA A 183 0.95 -13.85 -1.94
N THR A 184 0.24 -12.80 -2.36
CA THR A 184 -1.21 -12.71 -2.20
C THR A 184 -1.87 -13.14 -3.49
N THR A 185 -2.64 -14.23 -3.46
CA THR A 185 -3.01 -15.00 -4.65
C THR A 185 -4.26 -15.85 -4.45
N ALA A 186 -5.00 -16.12 -5.53
CA ALA A 186 -6.04 -17.15 -5.56
C ALA A 186 -5.48 -18.58 -5.71
N ARG A 187 -4.16 -18.75 -5.91
CA ARG A 187 -3.48 -20.02 -6.17
C ARG A 187 -2.27 -20.25 -5.26
N PRO A 188 -2.48 -20.54 -3.96
CA PRO A 188 -1.39 -20.88 -3.03
C PRO A 188 -0.46 -22.02 -3.49
N ASP A 189 -1.01 -22.99 -4.23
CA ASP A 189 -0.27 -24.08 -4.84
C ASP A 189 0.78 -23.59 -5.85
N LEU A 190 0.36 -22.71 -6.77
CA LEU A 190 1.27 -22.13 -7.75
C LEU A 190 2.27 -21.14 -7.12
N ALA A 191 1.86 -20.40 -6.09
CA ALA A 191 2.80 -19.54 -5.36
C ALA A 191 3.95 -20.35 -4.72
N LYS A 192 3.65 -21.54 -4.18
CA LYS A 192 4.69 -22.45 -3.70
C LYS A 192 5.61 -22.92 -4.83
N GLU A 193 5.06 -23.30 -5.98
CA GLU A 193 5.83 -23.72 -7.15
C GLU A 193 6.74 -22.59 -7.69
N MET A 194 6.28 -21.34 -7.63
CA MET A 194 7.05 -20.14 -8.01
C MET A 194 8.12 -19.74 -6.98
N GLY A 195 8.21 -20.44 -5.85
CA GLY A 195 9.26 -20.24 -4.84
C GLY A 195 8.98 -19.18 -3.80
N PHE A 196 7.76 -18.62 -3.71
CA PHE A 196 7.40 -17.68 -2.64
C PHE A 196 7.55 -18.31 -1.25
N HIS A 197 7.75 -17.51 -0.20
CA HIS A 197 7.92 -18.01 1.16
C HIS A 197 6.60 -18.28 1.91
N GLY A 198 5.47 -18.07 1.25
CA GLY A 198 4.12 -18.28 1.77
C GLY A 198 3.06 -17.76 0.79
N ALA A 199 1.79 -18.03 1.09
CA ALA A 199 0.68 -17.52 0.28
C ALA A 199 -0.50 -17.06 1.13
N LYS A 200 -0.97 -15.83 0.90
CA LYS A 200 -2.24 -15.30 1.43
C LYS A 200 -3.32 -15.43 0.36
N PHE A 201 -4.47 -15.98 0.70
CA PHE A 201 -5.60 -16.09 -0.23
C PHE A 201 -6.84 -15.37 0.32
N PRO A 202 -7.70 -14.80 -0.56
CA PRO A 202 -8.90 -14.12 -0.11
C PRO A 202 -9.95 -15.12 0.40
N LEU A 203 -10.59 -14.76 1.50
CA LEU A 203 -11.73 -15.49 2.05
C LEU A 203 -12.95 -15.25 1.14
N PRO A 204 -13.64 -16.29 0.64
CA PRO A 204 -14.73 -16.09 -0.31
C PRO A 204 -16.06 -15.66 0.33
N TYR A 205 -16.35 -16.11 1.56
CA TYR A 205 -17.67 -15.91 2.17
C TYR A 205 -17.59 -15.16 3.50
N GLY A 206 -18.53 -14.25 3.72
CA GLY A 206 -18.64 -13.46 4.95
C GLY A 206 -19.85 -13.85 5.82
N PRO A 207 -20.17 -13.03 6.85
CA PRO A 207 -21.30 -13.28 7.76
C PRO A 207 -22.65 -13.43 7.04
N ALA A 208 -22.84 -12.74 5.91
CA ALA A 208 -24.07 -12.82 5.10
C ALA A 208 -24.37 -14.22 4.56
N ASN A 209 -23.34 -15.06 4.42
CA ASN A 209 -23.46 -16.44 3.95
C ASN A 209 -23.70 -17.45 5.09
N GLY A 210 -23.77 -16.97 6.34
CA GLY A 210 -24.09 -17.79 7.51
C GLY A 210 -23.14 -18.97 7.72
N GLN A 211 -23.69 -20.05 8.29
CA GLN A 211 -22.93 -21.27 8.59
C GLN A 211 -22.49 -22.02 7.33
N GLU A 212 -23.24 -21.94 6.23
CA GLU A 212 -22.85 -22.56 4.97
C GLU A 212 -21.58 -21.91 4.41
N GLY A 213 -21.51 -20.58 4.38
CA GLY A 213 -20.31 -19.86 4.00
C GLY A 213 -19.10 -20.19 4.89
N MET A 214 -19.32 -20.28 6.21
CA MET A 214 -18.27 -20.69 7.16
C MET A 214 -17.72 -22.09 6.85
N VAL A 215 -18.59 -23.06 6.55
CA VAL A 215 -18.15 -24.42 6.18
C VAL A 215 -17.32 -24.40 4.90
N LYS A 216 -17.80 -23.72 3.85
CA LYS A 216 -17.06 -23.60 2.57
C LYS A 216 -15.71 -22.90 2.73
N ASN A 217 -15.63 -21.87 3.57
CA ASN A 217 -14.37 -21.21 3.91
C ASN A 217 -13.37 -22.19 4.54
N VAL A 218 -13.80 -22.98 5.53
CA VAL A 218 -12.94 -23.96 6.20
C VAL A 218 -12.52 -25.09 5.25
N GLU A 219 -13.41 -25.52 4.35
CA GLU A 219 -13.08 -26.48 3.29
C GLU A 219 -12.03 -25.93 2.32
N LEU A 220 -12.10 -24.64 1.96
CA LEU A 220 -11.08 -23.98 1.14
C LEU A 220 -9.72 -23.91 1.85
N VAL A 221 -9.71 -23.56 3.14
CA VAL A 221 -8.48 -23.56 3.96
C VAL A 221 -7.85 -24.95 3.98
N LYS A 222 -8.67 -25.99 4.21
CA LYS A 222 -8.23 -27.39 4.16
C LYS A 222 -7.64 -27.74 2.80
N LYS A 223 -8.35 -27.42 1.70
CA LYS A 223 -7.90 -27.67 0.34
C LYS A 223 -6.52 -27.06 0.09
N TRP A 224 -6.30 -25.81 0.49
CA TRP A 224 -5.01 -25.16 0.30
C TRP A 224 -3.92 -25.76 1.18
N ARG A 225 -4.20 -26.08 2.44
CA ARG A 225 -3.27 -26.79 3.31
C ARG A 225 -2.86 -28.14 2.71
N ASP A 226 -3.81 -28.93 2.23
CA ASP A 226 -3.56 -30.23 1.60
C ASP A 226 -2.69 -30.08 0.34
N ALA A 227 -2.92 -29.03 -0.46
CA ALA A 227 -2.15 -28.77 -1.68
C ALA A 227 -0.71 -28.29 -1.41
N VAL A 228 -0.51 -27.42 -0.42
CA VAL A 228 0.81 -26.81 -0.14
C VAL A 228 1.64 -27.61 0.88
N GLY A 229 1.07 -28.61 1.54
CA GLY A 229 1.71 -29.39 2.60
C GLY A 229 1.77 -28.65 3.94
N PRO A 230 2.28 -29.28 5.01
CA PRO A 230 2.14 -28.77 6.39
C PRO A 230 3.00 -27.55 6.74
N GLU A 231 4.15 -27.39 6.08
CA GLU A 231 5.15 -26.37 6.45
C GLU A 231 5.00 -25.05 5.69
N PHE A 232 4.43 -25.07 4.48
CA PHE A 232 4.31 -23.87 3.66
C PHE A 232 3.31 -22.89 4.30
N PRO A 233 3.70 -21.66 4.65
CA PRO A 233 2.79 -20.72 5.29
C PRO A 233 1.59 -20.39 4.39
N ILE A 234 0.39 -20.51 4.94
CA ILE A 234 -0.83 -19.97 4.33
C ILE A 234 -1.48 -18.96 5.25
N MET A 235 -2.05 -17.91 4.67
CA MET A 235 -2.69 -16.80 5.36
C MET A 235 -4.06 -16.54 4.73
N ILE A 236 -4.96 -15.92 5.48
CA ILE A 236 -6.32 -15.61 5.02
C ILE A 236 -6.49 -14.09 4.98
N ASP A 237 -6.87 -13.54 3.83
CA ASP A 237 -7.30 -12.15 3.69
C ASP A 237 -8.82 -12.04 3.78
N CYS A 238 -9.34 -11.19 4.66
CA CYS A 238 -10.78 -11.03 4.88
C CYS A 238 -11.35 -9.71 4.37
N TRP A 239 -10.52 -8.80 3.86
CA TRP A 239 -10.89 -7.49 3.30
C TRP A 239 -12.06 -6.81 4.04
N MET A 240 -11.85 -6.50 5.33
CA MET A 240 -12.76 -5.79 6.24
C MET A 240 -14.21 -6.33 6.32
N SER A 241 -14.44 -7.60 6.00
CA SER A 241 -15.79 -8.13 5.72
C SER A 241 -16.49 -8.84 6.87
N LEU A 242 -15.80 -9.09 7.99
CA LEU A 242 -16.29 -9.96 9.05
C LEU A 242 -16.78 -9.17 10.27
N THR A 243 -17.24 -9.92 11.27
CA THR A 243 -17.58 -9.43 12.60
C THR A 243 -16.77 -10.21 13.63
N VAL A 244 -16.62 -9.66 14.85
CA VAL A 244 -15.87 -10.32 15.94
C VAL A 244 -16.29 -11.79 16.16
N PRO A 245 -17.59 -12.13 16.26
CA PRO A 245 -18.00 -13.53 16.46
C PRO A 245 -17.63 -14.44 15.27
N TYR A 246 -17.75 -13.94 14.03
CA TYR A 246 -17.44 -14.72 12.84
C TYR A 246 -15.93 -14.97 12.72
N ALA A 247 -15.11 -13.93 12.94
CA ALA A 247 -13.66 -14.04 12.91
C ALA A 247 -13.12 -15.05 13.94
N LEU A 248 -13.63 -15.00 15.18
CA LEU A 248 -13.23 -15.93 16.23
C LEU A 248 -13.64 -17.37 15.93
N GLU A 249 -14.83 -17.59 15.36
CA GLU A 249 -15.26 -18.93 14.96
C GLU A 249 -14.46 -19.45 13.77
N LEU A 250 -14.13 -18.59 12.79
CA LEU A 250 -13.26 -18.93 11.66
C LEU A 250 -11.89 -19.37 12.16
N ALA A 251 -11.25 -18.57 13.03
CA ALA A 251 -9.94 -18.89 13.60
C ALA A 251 -9.96 -20.23 14.35
N ARG A 252 -10.96 -20.44 15.22
CA ARG A 252 -11.13 -21.71 15.96
C ARG A 252 -11.23 -22.91 15.02
N ARG A 253 -11.99 -22.81 13.93
CA ARG A 253 -12.13 -23.90 12.95
C ARG A 253 -10.90 -24.07 12.07
N CYS A 254 -10.09 -23.03 11.91
CA CYS A 254 -8.86 -23.08 11.11
C CYS A 254 -7.64 -23.58 11.88
N GLN A 255 -7.69 -23.70 13.20
CA GLN A 255 -6.60 -24.20 14.06
C GLN A 255 -5.92 -25.48 13.54
N PRO A 256 -6.64 -26.53 13.08
CA PRO A 256 -6.00 -27.75 12.58
C PRO A 256 -5.16 -27.57 11.32
N TYR A 257 -5.32 -26.46 10.59
CA TYR A 257 -4.66 -26.21 9.31
C TYR A 257 -3.46 -25.27 9.43
N ASN A 258 -3.04 -24.89 10.64
CA ASN A 258 -1.85 -24.06 10.88
C ASN A 258 -1.82 -22.80 9.99
N VAL A 259 -2.92 -22.05 9.96
CA VAL A 259 -2.99 -20.77 9.25
C VAL A 259 -2.09 -19.77 9.98
N LYS A 260 -1.13 -19.17 9.27
CA LYS A 260 -0.11 -18.32 9.88
C LYS A 260 -0.70 -17.04 10.44
N TRP A 261 -1.59 -16.38 9.70
CA TRP A 261 -2.38 -15.24 10.20
C TRP A 261 -3.72 -15.09 9.48
N ILE A 262 -4.63 -14.35 10.10
CA ILE A 262 -5.88 -13.88 9.51
C ILE A 262 -5.86 -12.36 9.48
N GLU A 263 -6.08 -11.82 8.29
CA GLU A 263 -5.85 -10.42 7.95
C GLU A 263 -7.15 -9.64 7.73
N GLU A 264 -7.14 -8.41 8.22
CA GLU A 264 -8.15 -7.38 8.02
C GLU A 264 -9.59 -7.90 8.19
N THR A 265 -9.87 -8.53 9.33
CA THR A 265 -11.16 -9.16 9.57
C THR A 265 -12.31 -8.16 9.71
N LEU A 266 -12.06 -6.96 10.23
CA LEU A 266 -13.09 -5.99 10.60
C LEU A 266 -12.91 -4.69 9.82
N PRO A 267 -13.97 -3.87 9.67
CA PRO A 267 -13.86 -2.49 9.24
C PRO A 267 -12.77 -1.73 10.01
N PRO A 268 -12.03 -0.82 9.35
CA PRO A 268 -10.90 -0.11 9.97
C PRO A 268 -11.30 0.79 11.15
N ASP A 269 -12.59 1.12 11.29
CA ASP A 269 -13.12 1.90 12.40
C ASP A 269 -13.27 1.08 13.72
N ASP A 270 -13.31 -0.25 13.65
CA ASP A 270 -13.62 -1.11 14.80
C ASP A 270 -12.35 -1.55 15.58
N TYR A 271 -11.60 -0.58 16.11
CA TYR A 271 -10.40 -0.85 16.91
C TYR A 271 -10.70 -1.72 18.14
N GLU A 272 -11.83 -1.46 18.79
CA GLU A 272 -12.33 -2.20 19.95
C GLU A 272 -12.60 -3.67 19.62
N GLY A 273 -13.20 -3.94 18.45
CA GLY A 273 -13.43 -5.29 17.96
C GLY A 273 -12.12 -6.04 17.71
N TYR A 274 -11.13 -5.40 17.08
CA TYR A 274 -9.81 -5.99 16.92
C TYR A 274 -9.15 -6.31 18.28
N ALA A 275 -9.22 -5.39 19.24
CA ALA A 275 -8.72 -5.61 20.59
C ALA A 275 -9.47 -6.72 21.33
N GLU A 276 -10.77 -6.89 21.07
CA GLU A 276 -11.56 -8.01 21.58
C GLU A 276 -11.10 -9.34 20.97
N ILE A 277 -10.90 -9.41 19.65
CA ILE A 277 -10.39 -10.61 18.97
C ILE A 277 -9.06 -11.03 19.59
N LYS A 278 -8.09 -10.10 19.67
CA LYS A 278 -6.76 -10.35 20.26
C LYS A 278 -6.78 -10.82 21.70
N ARG A 279 -7.76 -10.37 22.49
CA ARG A 279 -7.93 -10.78 23.89
C ARG A 279 -8.53 -12.19 24.00
N ARG A 280 -9.40 -12.58 23.06
CA ARG A 280 -10.15 -13.84 23.09
C ARG A 280 -9.45 -14.99 22.37
N ASP A 281 -8.61 -14.69 21.39
CA ASP A 281 -7.78 -15.65 20.68
C ASP A 281 -6.32 -15.21 20.64
N CYS A 282 -5.50 -15.88 21.45
CA CYS A 282 -4.05 -15.71 21.50
C CYS A 282 -3.27 -16.77 20.72
N SER A 283 -3.96 -17.70 20.04
CA SER A 283 -3.37 -18.78 19.26
C SER A 283 -3.19 -18.43 17.78
N THR A 284 -3.98 -17.49 17.27
CA THR A 284 -3.90 -16.98 15.90
C THR A 284 -3.13 -15.65 15.88
N LEU A 285 -2.30 -15.43 14.86
CA LEU A 285 -1.78 -14.09 14.56
C LEU A 285 -2.84 -13.29 13.80
N TRP A 286 -3.07 -12.06 14.24
CA TRP A 286 -4.05 -11.16 13.64
C TRP A 286 -3.36 -9.96 13.04
N THR A 287 -3.73 -9.56 11.84
CA THR A 287 -3.05 -8.47 11.11
C THR A 287 -4.06 -7.50 10.51
N THR A 288 -3.69 -6.23 10.37
CA THR A 288 -4.51 -5.19 9.73
C THR A 288 -3.65 -3.96 9.44
N GLY A 289 -4.20 -3.01 8.68
CA GLY A 289 -3.63 -1.67 8.55
C GLY A 289 -3.53 -1.14 7.12
N GLU A 290 -3.91 -1.90 6.09
CA GLU A 290 -3.84 -1.41 4.71
C GLU A 290 -4.77 -0.19 4.52
N HIS A 291 -5.96 -0.22 5.11
CA HIS A 291 -6.90 0.90 5.15
C HIS A 291 -6.75 1.81 6.38
N GLU A 292 -5.57 1.82 7.02
CA GLU A 292 -5.23 2.77 8.08
C GLU A 292 -4.21 3.81 7.60
N TYR A 293 -4.30 5.02 8.13
CA TYR A 293 -3.58 6.19 7.65
C TYR A 293 -2.90 6.92 8.81
N THR A 294 -1.69 7.41 8.54
CA THR A 294 -0.90 8.27 9.42
C THR A 294 -0.52 7.67 10.77
N ARG A 295 0.55 8.17 11.39
CA ARG A 295 1.03 7.74 12.71
C ARG A 295 -0.05 7.76 13.78
N TRP A 296 -1.06 8.62 13.68
CA TRP A 296 -2.13 8.71 14.68
C TRP A 296 -3.10 7.52 14.60
N GLY A 297 -3.43 7.07 13.38
CA GLY A 297 -4.22 5.86 13.18
C GLY A 297 -3.46 4.62 13.66
N PHE A 298 -2.22 4.46 13.18
CA PHE A 298 -1.35 3.35 13.60
C PHE A 298 -1.01 3.36 15.09
N ARG A 299 -0.88 4.53 15.74
CA ARG A 299 -0.76 4.62 17.21
C ARG A 299 -1.95 4.01 17.90
N THR A 300 -3.17 4.25 17.39
CA THR A 300 -4.40 3.72 17.98
C THR A 300 -4.44 2.20 17.90
N LEU A 301 -4.04 1.61 16.76
CA LEU A 301 -3.91 0.15 16.61
C LEU A 301 -2.93 -0.44 17.64
N LEU A 302 -1.79 0.21 17.86
CA LEU A 302 -0.77 -0.23 18.82
C LEU A 302 -1.22 -0.10 20.28
N GLU A 303 -1.74 1.08 20.66
CA GLU A 303 -2.19 1.37 22.04
C GLU A 303 -3.31 0.41 22.47
N LYS A 304 -4.21 0.06 21.55
CA LYS A 304 -5.31 -0.88 21.79
C LYS A 304 -4.93 -2.35 21.60
N LYS A 305 -3.71 -2.64 21.13
CA LYS A 305 -3.22 -3.99 20.82
C LYS A 305 -4.13 -4.74 19.83
N CYS A 306 -4.48 -4.06 18.73
CA CYS A 306 -5.43 -4.57 17.73
C CYS A 306 -4.88 -5.73 16.90
N CYS A 307 -3.56 -5.87 16.77
CA CYS A 307 -2.94 -6.84 15.86
C CYS A 307 -1.50 -7.20 16.29
N ASP A 308 -0.97 -8.25 15.68
CA ASP A 308 0.40 -8.76 15.81
C ASP A 308 1.34 -8.23 14.73
N VAL A 309 0.80 -7.80 13.59
CA VAL A 309 1.55 -7.22 12.46
C VAL A 309 0.75 -6.05 11.90
N LEU A 310 1.43 -4.93 11.63
CA LEU A 310 0.85 -3.78 10.94
C LEU A 310 1.17 -3.81 9.44
N GLN A 311 0.19 -3.46 8.62
CA GLN A 311 0.30 -3.60 7.16
C GLN A 311 -0.08 -2.31 6.40
N PRO A 312 0.58 -1.16 6.68
CA PRO A 312 0.32 0.06 5.93
C PRO A 312 0.58 -0.14 4.43
N ASP A 313 -0.29 0.35 3.57
CA ASP A 313 0.07 0.57 2.17
C ASP A 313 0.90 1.85 2.07
N ILE A 314 2.10 1.79 1.49
CA ILE A 314 3.04 2.92 1.45
C ILE A 314 2.53 4.03 0.53
N THR A 315 1.80 3.65 -0.52
CA THR A 315 1.17 4.58 -1.43
C THR A 315 -0.10 5.20 -0.85
N TRP A 316 -0.63 4.69 0.28
CA TRP A 316 -1.86 5.23 0.89
C TRP A 316 -1.66 5.89 2.25
N CYS A 317 -0.80 5.35 3.11
CA CYS A 317 -0.75 5.68 4.55
C CYS A 317 -0.19 7.07 4.86
N GLY A 318 0.42 7.73 3.87
CA GLY A 318 1.06 9.04 3.97
C GLY A 318 2.42 9.13 3.27
N GLY A 319 2.85 8.12 2.50
CA GLY A 319 4.14 8.10 1.82
C GLY A 319 5.30 7.64 2.70
N ILE A 320 6.52 7.68 2.15
CA ILE A 320 7.76 7.24 2.80
C ILE A 320 8.03 8.00 4.10
N THR A 321 7.84 9.32 4.08
CA THR A 321 8.08 10.18 5.25
C THR A 321 7.18 9.77 6.43
N GLU A 322 5.95 9.37 6.16
CA GLU A 322 5.03 8.91 7.20
C GLU A 322 5.29 7.47 7.60
N ALA A 323 5.52 6.60 6.62
CA ALA A 323 5.77 5.19 6.86
C ALA A 323 7.01 4.96 7.74
N ARG A 324 8.09 5.74 7.59
CA ARG A 324 9.25 5.65 8.50
C ARG A 324 8.89 6.00 9.95
N ARG A 325 7.96 6.94 10.17
CA ARG A 325 7.49 7.31 11.52
C ARG A 325 6.58 6.23 12.09
N ILE A 326 5.75 5.59 11.25
CA ILE A 326 4.93 4.43 11.63
C ILE A 326 5.82 3.25 12.03
N ILE A 327 6.87 2.93 11.26
CA ILE A 327 7.84 1.87 11.58
C ILE A 327 8.56 2.18 12.90
N ALA A 328 9.06 3.41 13.06
CA ALA A 328 9.72 3.83 14.31
C ALA A 328 8.79 3.68 15.51
N LEU A 329 7.52 4.08 15.37
CA LEU A 329 6.51 3.91 16.42
C LEU A 329 6.26 2.43 16.75
N ALA A 330 6.04 1.57 15.75
CA ALA A 330 5.79 0.14 15.95
C ALA A 330 6.99 -0.59 16.58
N SER A 331 8.22 -0.15 16.28
CA SER A 331 9.44 -0.72 16.87
C SER A 331 9.47 -0.62 18.39
N ALA A 332 8.91 0.45 18.97
CA ALA A 332 8.82 0.61 20.43
C ALA A 332 7.87 -0.40 21.08
N TYR A 333 7.00 -1.05 20.30
CA TYR A 333 6.08 -2.10 20.74
C TYR A 333 6.54 -3.51 20.34
N ASN A 334 7.67 -3.64 19.64
CA ASN A 334 8.12 -4.90 19.01
C ASN A 334 7.08 -5.50 18.04
N VAL A 335 6.28 -4.65 17.39
CA VAL A 335 5.31 -5.09 16.38
C VAL A 335 5.96 -4.99 15.01
N PRO A 336 6.10 -6.10 14.25
CA PRO A 336 6.63 -6.06 12.90
C PRO A 336 5.69 -5.32 11.95
N ILE A 337 6.28 -4.77 10.89
CA ILE A 337 5.56 -4.11 9.80
C ILE A 337 5.80 -4.88 8.50
N ILE A 338 4.72 -5.26 7.84
CA ILE A 338 4.71 -5.91 6.53
C ILE A 338 3.75 -5.11 5.65
N PRO A 339 4.22 -4.08 4.95
CA PRO A 339 3.39 -3.21 4.12
C PRO A 339 2.55 -3.98 3.09
N HIS A 340 1.33 -3.50 2.86
CA HIS A 340 0.47 -3.97 1.79
C HIS A 340 1.06 -3.61 0.43
N GLY A 341 1.30 -4.63 -0.41
CA GLY A 341 1.83 -4.52 -1.77
C GLY A 341 2.90 -3.44 -1.94
N SER A 342 2.54 -2.38 -2.69
CA SER A 342 3.33 -1.16 -2.90
C SER A 342 4.69 -1.33 -3.62
N SER A 343 5.05 -2.55 -4.04
CA SER A 343 6.25 -2.90 -4.84
C SER A 343 7.50 -2.08 -4.44
N VAL A 344 8.16 -1.40 -5.38
CA VAL A 344 9.43 -0.68 -5.14
C VAL A 344 9.40 0.32 -3.98
N TYR A 345 8.24 0.93 -3.72
CA TYR A 345 8.10 1.88 -2.61
C TYR A 345 8.17 1.18 -1.25
N SER A 346 7.54 0.00 -1.14
CA SER A 346 7.67 -0.81 0.08
C SER A 346 9.02 -1.50 0.14
N TYR A 347 9.60 -1.96 -0.96
CA TYR A 347 10.89 -2.66 -0.94
C TYR A 347 12.03 -1.75 -0.47
N HIS A 348 12.14 -0.54 -1.04
CA HIS A 348 13.14 0.46 -0.64
C HIS A 348 13.02 0.84 0.83
N LEU A 349 11.79 0.89 1.37
CA LEU A 349 11.58 1.17 2.78
C LEU A 349 11.92 -0.06 3.65
N GLN A 350 11.32 -1.21 3.38
CA GLN A 350 11.41 -2.41 4.22
C GLN A 350 12.84 -2.94 4.36
N ILE A 351 13.67 -2.84 3.31
CA ILE A 351 15.05 -3.32 3.37
C ILE A 351 15.88 -2.58 4.41
N CYS A 352 15.48 -1.35 4.77
CA CYS A 352 16.16 -0.52 5.76
C CYS A 352 15.84 -0.89 7.21
N TYR A 353 14.85 -1.76 7.46
CA TYR A 353 14.38 -2.03 8.82
C TYR A 353 14.37 -3.53 9.14
N PRO A 354 15.02 -3.98 10.22
CA PRO A 354 14.96 -5.38 10.65
C PRO A 354 13.55 -5.82 11.06
N SER A 355 12.74 -4.87 11.55
CA SER A 355 11.32 -5.05 11.92
C SER A 355 10.39 -5.27 10.72
N CYS A 356 10.91 -5.20 9.49
CA CYS A 356 10.24 -5.62 8.26
C CYS A 356 10.86 -6.94 7.80
N PRO A 357 10.28 -8.10 8.20
CA PRO A 357 10.93 -9.39 7.99
C PRO A 357 10.73 -9.97 6.58
N ILE A 358 9.63 -9.64 5.92
CA ILE A 358 9.20 -10.17 4.62
C ILE A 358 8.28 -9.14 3.96
N ALA A 359 8.29 -9.06 2.63
CA ALA A 359 7.39 -8.20 1.87
C ALA A 359 6.24 -9.01 1.24
N GLU A 360 5.14 -8.32 0.94
CA GLU A 360 4.04 -8.86 0.15
C GLU A 360 4.30 -8.66 -1.35
N PHE A 361 3.87 -9.65 -2.14
CA PHE A 361 3.70 -9.51 -3.58
C PHE A 361 2.28 -9.94 -3.97
N LEU A 362 1.45 -8.99 -4.40
CA LEU A 362 0.11 -9.28 -4.90
C LEU A 362 0.20 -9.79 -6.34
N VAL A 363 -0.32 -10.99 -6.60
CA VAL A 363 -0.23 -11.62 -7.93
C VAL A 363 -1.24 -11.00 -8.88
N MET A 364 -0.76 -10.11 -9.75
CA MET A 364 -1.58 -9.35 -10.71
C MET A 364 -1.85 -10.06 -12.04
N SER A 365 -1.52 -11.36 -12.16
CA SER A 365 -1.96 -12.12 -13.34
C SER A 365 -3.44 -12.49 -13.18
N PRO A 366 -4.28 -12.36 -14.23
CA PRO A 366 -5.73 -12.56 -14.11
C PRO A 366 -6.15 -13.91 -13.51
N LYS A 367 -5.36 -14.97 -13.77
CA LYS A 367 -5.61 -16.33 -13.27
C LYS A 367 -4.74 -16.70 -12.05
N ALA A 368 -3.98 -15.75 -11.53
CA ALA A 368 -3.01 -15.93 -10.47
C ALA A 368 -1.98 -17.05 -10.75
N ASP A 369 -1.60 -17.21 -12.03
CA ASP A 369 -0.79 -18.32 -12.54
C ASP A 369 0.60 -17.90 -13.01
N LYS A 370 0.92 -16.60 -12.97
CA LYS A 370 2.22 -16.04 -13.38
C LYS A 370 2.60 -14.83 -12.54
N ILE A 371 3.90 -14.62 -12.40
CA ILE A 371 4.47 -13.37 -11.89
C ILE A 371 4.45 -12.36 -13.04
N VAL A 372 3.76 -11.24 -12.83
CA VAL A 372 3.70 -10.08 -13.71
C VAL A 372 3.87 -8.82 -12.86
N SER A 373 4.17 -7.70 -13.49
CA SER A 373 4.30 -6.39 -12.82
C SER A 373 3.13 -6.07 -11.89
N PHE A 374 3.42 -5.58 -10.67
CA PHE A 374 2.38 -5.15 -9.73
C PHE A 374 1.68 -3.90 -10.25
N PHE A 375 2.44 -2.97 -10.83
CA PHE A 375 1.89 -1.74 -11.41
C PHE A 375 1.55 -1.86 -12.91
N GLY A 376 1.43 -3.09 -13.43
CA GLY A 376 1.18 -3.30 -14.85
C GLY A 376 2.28 -2.70 -15.74
N ASN A 377 1.92 -1.95 -16.78
CA ASN A 377 2.87 -1.29 -17.66
C ASN A 377 3.29 0.11 -17.20
N LEU A 378 2.93 0.54 -15.98
CA LEU A 378 3.26 1.87 -15.45
C LEU A 378 4.77 2.14 -15.44
N PHE A 379 5.57 1.12 -15.13
CA PHE A 379 7.02 1.18 -15.14
C PHE A 379 7.61 0.17 -16.14
N LYS A 380 8.68 0.58 -16.83
CA LYS A 380 9.38 -0.27 -17.81
C LYS A 380 10.24 -1.36 -17.16
N ASP A 381 10.70 -1.11 -15.93
CA ASP A 381 11.73 -1.89 -15.24
C ASP A 381 11.39 -2.15 -13.77
N GLU A 382 10.11 -2.44 -13.47
CA GLU A 382 9.69 -2.90 -12.14
C GLU A 382 10.43 -4.21 -11.75
N PRO A 383 11.10 -4.28 -10.58
CA PRO A 383 11.75 -5.49 -10.12
C PRO A 383 10.72 -6.53 -9.68
N LEU A 384 10.80 -7.72 -10.28
CA LEU A 384 9.87 -8.83 -9.99
C LEU A 384 10.50 -9.89 -9.08
N PRO A 385 9.70 -10.59 -8.28
CA PRO A 385 10.18 -11.73 -7.51
C PRO A 385 10.81 -12.81 -8.38
N LYS A 386 11.92 -13.36 -7.88
CA LYS A 386 12.59 -14.54 -8.41
C LYS A 386 13.02 -15.43 -7.26
N ASP A 387 12.65 -16.70 -7.31
CA ASP A 387 13.00 -17.71 -6.29
C ASP A 387 12.62 -17.28 -4.86
N GLY A 388 11.48 -16.57 -4.71
CA GLY A 388 10.98 -16.08 -3.41
C GLY A 388 11.60 -14.79 -2.91
N TYR A 389 12.45 -14.13 -3.70
CA TYR A 389 13.10 -12.88 -3.32
C TYR A 389 12.92 -11.78 -4.37
N VAL A 390 12.92 -10.53 -3.93
CA VAL A 390 13.10 -9.35 -4.79
C VAL A 390 14.46 -8.73 -4.54
N GLU A 391 15.19 -8.48 -5.62
CA GLU A 391 16.40 -7.66 -5.60
C GLU A 391 16.05 -6.19 -5.78
N ILE A 392 16.53 -5.35 -4.88
CA ILE A 392 16.24 -3.91 -4.92
C ILE A 392 17.25 -3.22 -5.83
N PRO A 393 16.79 -2.47 -6.86
CA PRO A 393 17.68 -1.82 -7.82
C PRO A 393 18.68 -0.88 -7.14
N ASP A 394 19.95 -0.96 -7.56
CA ASP A 394 20.97 0.02 -7.19
C ASP A 394 21.00 1.17 -8.22
N LYS A 395 19.88 1.87 -8.33
CA LYS A 395 19.67 2.99 -9.26
C LYS A 395 19.13 4.21 -8.50
N PRO A 396 19.39 5.45 -8.96
CA PRO A 396 18.85 6.64 -8.31
C PRO A 396 17.31 6.61 -8.18
N GLY A 397 16.79 7.17 -7.09
CA GLY A 397 15.35 7.18 -6.83
C GLY A 397 14.84 5.82 -6.36
N PHE A 398 13.63 5.44 -6.77
CA PHE A 398 13.10 4.07 -6.61
C PHE A 398 13.56 3.11 -7.70
N GLY A 399 14.44 3.57 -8.61
CA GLY A 399 15.08 2.72 -9.60
C GLY A 399 14.16 2.19 -10.70
N VAL A 400 13.03 2.87 -10.92
CA VAL A 400 12.04 2.56 -11.96
C VAL A 400 11.86 3.72 -12.93
N THR A 401 11.46 3.41 -14.16
CA THR A 401 11.28 4.35 -15.27
C THR A 401 9.81 4.39 -15.67
N LEU A 402 9.17 5.54 -15.49
CA LEU A 402 7.77 5.75 -15.90
C LEU A 402 7.61 5.52 -17.41
N ASN A 403 6.61 4.71 -17.79
CA ASN A 403 6.33 4.36 -19.18
C ASN A 403 5.49 5.43 -19.90
N ARG A 404 5.98 6.67 -19.92
CA ARG A 404 5.23 7.86 -20.34
C ARG A 404 4.63 7.75 -21.75
N GLU A 405 5.29 7.02 -22.64
CA GLU A 405 4.91 6.88 -24.05
C GLU A 405 3.68 6.00 -24.26
N GLU A 406 3.43 5.04 -23.36
CA GLU A 406 2.34 4.07 -23.49
C GLU A 406 1.12 4.42 -22.64
N LEU A 407 1.27 5.25 -21.60
CA LEU A 407 0.24 5.50 -20.59
C LEU A 407 -0.79 6.57 -20.98
N ASN A 408 -0.55 7.34 -22.05
CA ASN A 408 -1.43 8.44 -22.50
C ASN A 408 -1.94 9.33 -21.35
N MET A 409 -1.05 9.69 -20.44
CA MET A 409 -1.39 10.40 -19.21
C MET A 409 -2.08 11.74 -19.48
N VAL A 410 -3.17 12.01 -18.75
CA VAL A 410 -3.92 13.26 -18.82
C VAL A 410 -3.66 14.06 -17.55
N ARG A 411 -3.40 15.37 -17.72
CA ARG A 411 -3.31 16.34 -16.61
C ARG A 411 -4.65 17.08 -16.53
N PRO A 412 -5.62 16.63 -15.72
CA PRO A 412 -6.97 17.20 -15.73
C PRO A 412 -7.02 18.65 -15.20
N TYR A 413 -6.07 19.04 -14.35
CA TYR A 413 -6.07 20.34 -13.68
C TYR A 413 -4.79 21.15 -13.95
N PRO A 414 -4.46 21.47 -15.21
CA PRO A 414 -3.25 22.20 -15.53
C PRO A 414 -3.22 23.56 -14.81
N ARG A 415 -2.06 23.94 -14.30
CA ARG A 415 -1.78 25.28 -13.76
C ARG A 415 -1.07 26.13 -14.79
N ALA A 416 -1.35 27.44 -14.79
CA ALA A 416 -0.51 28.39 -15.53
C ALA A 416 0.91 28.38 -14.93
N LYS A 417 1.93 28.51 -15.79
CA LYS A 417 3.31 28.69 -15.31
C LYS A 417 3.36 29.98 -14.48
N LEU A 418 3.77 29.86 -13.22
CA LEU A 418 3.99 30.99 -12.32
C LEU A 418 5.13 31.89 -12.82
#